data_AF-A0A947R4Y0-F1
#
_entry.id   AF-A0A947R4Y0-F1
#
_cell.length_a   1.000
_cell.length_b   1.000
_cell.length_c   1.000
_cell.angle_alpha   90.00
_cell.angle_beta   90.00
_cell.angle_gamma   90.00
#
_symmetry.space_group_name_H-M   'P 1'
#
loop_
_entity.id
_entity.type
_entity.pdbx_description
1 polymer ?
#
loop_
_entity_poly.entity_id
_entity_poly.type
_entity_poly.pdbx_seq_one_letter_code
_entity_poly.pdbx_strand_id
1 'polypeptide(L)'
;MKRYAMETVVGGFVVIGIICLGYMTISLGKADIFRDDEFRLFARFTSVSGLRTGSPVEIYGIDAGSVESLSIDENKAMAVVEMKLKKGMTVYDDSSAAIKTAGLIGDKLVKFVLLYKKLLKNTYADRIVSYNNETIQFGKEIVLKANTTEVETAIKTDTADVSINYRMMQKDGAWRVYDVVIEGVSLINNYRTQFREILANNTPAGLIEILKKKVE
;
A
#
# COMPACT_ATOMS: atom_id res chain seq x y z
N MET A 1 67.02 38.67 8.15
CA MET A 1 65.57 38.76 8.42
C MET A 1 64.74 37.70 7.64
N LYS A 2 65.17 36.42 7.57
CA LYS A 2 64.45 35.38 6.78
C LYS A 2 63.80 34.25 7.62
N ARG A 3 64.14 34.11 8.90
CA ARG A 3 63.71 32.96 9.72
C ARG A 3 62.29 33.13 10.30
N TYR A 4 61.97 34.33 10.79
CA TYR A 4 60.63 34.66 11.31
C TYR A 4 59.51 34.59 10.26
N ALA A 5 59.81 34.88 8.99
CA ALA A 5 58.82 34.82 7.92
C ALA A 5 58.32 33.39 7.65
N MET A 6 59.20 32.39 7.73
CA MET A 6 58.80 30.97 7.57
C MET A 6 57.97 30.49 8.76
N GLU A 7 58.33 30.89 9.98
CA GLU A 7 57.60 30.49 11.19
C GLU A 7 56.16 31.02 11.21
N THR A 8 55.91 32.25 10.74
CA THR A 8 54.55 32.82 10.62
C THR A 8 53.71 32.13 9.54
N VAL A 9 54.30 31.77 8.41
CA VAL A 9 53.61 31.06 7.32
C VAL A 9 53.23 29.64 7.75
N VAL A 10 54.12 28.95 8.46
CA VAL A 10 53.85 27.61 9.02
C VAL A 10 52.73 27.68 10.05
N GLY A 11 52.75 28.68 10.95
CA GLY A 11 51.67 28.89 11.92
C GLY A 11 50.30 29.10 11.26
N GLY A 12 50.23 29.93 10.21
CA GLY A 12 48.99 30.16 9.46
C GLY A 12 48.44 28.89 8.79
N PHE A 13 49.32 28.06 8.22
CA PHE A 13 48.92 26.79 7.59
C PHE A 13 48.30 25.81 8.60
N VAL A 14 48.87 25.71 9.80
CA VAL A 14 48.34 24.84 10.86
C VAL A 14 46.96 25.30 11.32
N VAL A 15 46.74 26.60 11.48
CA VAL A 15 45.43 27.16 11.88
C VAL A 15 44.36 26.87 10.82
N ILE A 16 44.67 27.05 9.54
CA ILE A 16 43.75 26.71 8.44
C ILE A 16 43.44 25.21 8.44
N GLY A 17 44.45 24.36 8.68
CA GLY A 17 44.26 22.91 8.80
C GLY A 17 43.30 22.52 9.92
N ILE A 18 43.41 23.15 11.10
CA ILE A 18 42.51 22.90 12.24
C ILE A 18 41.08 23.37 11.92
N ILE A 19 40.92 24.51 11.25
CA ILE A 19 39.61 25.01 10.81
C ILE A 19 38.98 24.05 9.80
N CYS A 20 39.75 23.56 8.82
CA CYS A 20 39.29 22.56 7.85
C CYS A 20 38.89 21.25 8.52
N LEU A 21 39.68 20.74 9.48
CA LEU A 21 39.37 19.53 10.24
C LEU A 21 38.12 19.69 11.10
N GLY A 22 37.94 20.86 11.74
CA GLY A 22 36.72 21.20 12.47
C GLY A 22 35.50 21.24 11.56
N TYR A 23 35.64 21.88 10.39
CA TYR A 23 34.58 21.94 9.39
C TYR A 23 34.21 20.56 8.83
N MET A 24 35.21 19.72 8.53
CA MET A 24 34.98 18.34 8.08
C MET A 24 34.30 17.50 9.17
N THR A 25 34.68 17.65 10.44
CA THR A 25 34.01 16.96 11.56
C THR A 25 32.50 17.29 11.61
N ILE A 26 32.15 18.57 11.40
CA ILE A 26 30.75 19.02 11.37
C ILE A 26 30.05 18.55 10.08
N SER A 27 30.75 18.52 8.95
CA SER A 27 30.19 18.12 7.65
C SER A 27 29.96 16.62 7.53
N LEU A 28 30.92 15.78 7.98
CA LEU A 28 30.78 14.32 8.00
C LEU A 28 29.73 13.90 9.04
N GLY A 29 29.64 14.59 10.19
CA GLY A 29 28.61 14.32 11.20
C GLY A 29 27.18 14.61 10.73
N LYS A 30 27.00 15.46 9.71
CA LYS A 30 25.68 15.75 9.11
C LYS A 30 25.33 14.87 7.91
N ALA A 31 26.33 14.24 7.28
CA ALA A 31 26.13 13.56 6.00
C ALA A 31 25.54 12.14 6.12
N ASP A 32 25.72 11.45 7.25
CA ASP A 32 25.32 10.03 7.41
C ASP A 32 24.29 9.75 8.53
N ILE A 33 23.99 10.72 9.40
CA ILE A 33 23.10 10.53 10.57
C ILE A 33 21.65 10.97 10.30
N PHE A 34 21.39 11.70 9.21
CA PHE A 34 20.08 12.31 8.92
C PHE A 34 19.34 11.72 7.72
N ARG A 35 19.80 10.59 7.17
CA ARG A 35 19.14 9.97 6.02
C ARG A 35 18.25 8.81 6.45
N ASP A 36 17.31 9.10 7.32
CA ASP A 36 16.05 8.35 7.38
C ASP A 36 15.26 8.74 6.13
N ASP A 37 15.46 7.99 5.05
CA ASP A 37 14.77 8.15 3.77
C ASP A 37 13.28 7.78 3.95
N GLU A 38 12.53 8.63 4.63
CA GLU A 38 11.09 8.52 4.78
C GLU A 38 10.38 8.95 3.49
N PHE A 39 9.28 8.29 3.16
CA PHE A 39 8.48 8.63 1.98
C PHE A 39 7.11 9.16 2.40
N ARG A 40 6.54 10.02 1.55
CA ARG A 40 5.28 10.70 1.83
C ARG A 40 4.14 10.07 1.04
N LEU A 41 3.02 9.81 1.70
CA LEU A 41 1.78 9.39 1.08
C LEU A 41 0.66 10.37 1.40
N PHE A 42 -0.23 10.57 0.42
CA PHE A 42 -1.39 11.43 0.56
C PHE A 42 -2.67 10.60 0.51
N ALA A 43 -3.52 10.76 1.51
CA ALA A 43 -4.85 10.15 1.54
C ALA A 43 -5.92 11.23 1.65
N ARG A 44 -7.05 11.02 0.99
CA ARG A 44 -8.18 11.95 1.00
C ARG A 44 -9.34 11.38 1.80
N PHE A 45 -9.91 12.19 2.68
CA PHE A 45 -11.03 11.82 3.53
C PHE A 45 -12.13 12.88 3.47
N THR A 46 -13.37 12.46 3.67
CA THR A 46 -14.51 13.38 3.86
C THR A 46 -14.45 14.08 5.21
N SER A 47 -13.90 13.42 6.23
CA SER A 47 -13.67 13.98 7.55
C SER A 47 -12.40 13.38 8.15
N VAL A 48 -11.63 14.23 8.83
CA VAL A 48 -10.42 13.85 9.59
C VAL A 48 -10.59 14.13 11.08
N SER A 49 -11.84 14.25 11.56
CA SER A 49 -12.12 14.58 12.95
C SER A 49 -11.41 13.65 13.94
N GLY A 50 -10.66 14.25 14.87
CA GLY A 50 -9.87 13.56 15.89
C GLY A 50 -8.46 13.17 15.44
N LEU A 51 -8.13 13.29 14.15
CA LEU A 51 -6.77 13.12 13.65
C LEU A 51 -5.96 14.40 13.89
N ARG A 52 -4.68 14.25 14.23
CA ARG A 52 -3.76 15.36 14.50
C ARG A 52 -2.42 15.09 13.82
N THR A 53 -1.62 16.13 13.60
CA THR A 53 -0.20 15.95 13.29
C THR A 53 0.45 15.10 14.40
N GLY A 54 1.22 14.10 14.00
CA GLY A 54 1.79 13.09 14.88
C GLY A 54 0.89 11.88 15.15
N SER A 55 -0.38 11.88 14.74
CA SER A 55 -1.23 10.69 14.82
C SER A 55 -0.55 9.50 14.13
N PRO A 56 -0.57 8.30 14.73
CA PRO A 56 0.16 7.17 14.17
C PRO A 56 -0.49 6.68 12.88
N VAL A 57 0.35 6.13 12.01
CA VAL A 57 -0.05 5.48 10.76
C VAL A 57 0.35 4.02 10.85
N GLU A 58 -0.63 3.13 10.69
CA GLU A 58 -0.43 1.69 10.76
C GLU A 58 -0.64 1.04 9.41
N ILE A 59 0.20 0.05 9.12
CA ILE A 59 0.04 -0.86 7.98
C ILE A 59 -0.01 -2.28 8.53
N TYR A 60 -1.14 -2.98 8.32
CA TYR A 60 -1.38 -4.32 8.91
C TYR A 60 -1.25 -4.40 10.44
N GLY A 61 -1.44 -3.28 11.15
CA GLY A 61 -1.26 -3.20 12.60
C GLY A 61 0.19 -2.97 13.05
N ILE A 62 1.12 -2.79 12.10
CA ILE A 62 2.51 -2.40 12.36
C ILE A 62 2.61 -0.88 12.27
N ASP A 63 3.29 -0.27 13.24
CA ASP A 63 3.62 1.15 13.23
C ASP A 63 4.50 1.50 12.01
N ALA A 64 3.90 2.20 11.07
CA ALA A 64 4.47 2.52 9.77
C ALA A 64 4.97 3.98 9.67
N GLY A 65 4.61 4.84 10.62
CA GLY A 65 4.93 6.26 10.56
C GLY A 65 3.85 7.12 11.22
N SER A 66 3.74 8.38 10.78
CA SER A 66 2.87 9.36 11.42
C SER A 66 2.25 10.33 10.40
N VAL A 67 1.18 11.00 10.83
CA VAL A 67 0.56 12.09 10.08
C VAL A 67 1.46 13.32 10.16
N GLU A 68 1.90 13.83 9.01
CA GLU A 68 2.74 15.01 8.90
C GLU A 68 1.88 16.29 8.90
N SER A 69 0.86 16.33 8.03
CA SER A 69 0.04 17.53 7.84
C SER A 69 -1.40 17.20 7.45
N LEU A 70 -2.29 18.14 7.75
CA LEU A 70 -3.71 18.10 7.41
C LEU A 70 -4.03 19.36 6.61
N SER A 71 -4.54 19.18 5.40
CA SER A 71 -4.92 20.27 4.50
C SER A 71 -6.29 19.99 3.88
N ILE A 72 -6.83 20.96 3.15
CA ILE A 72 -8.10 20.80 2.42
C ILE A 72 -7.81 21.02 0.94
N ASP A 73 -8.27 20.10 0.10
CA ASP A 73 -8.31 20.27 -1.35
C ASP A 73 -9.57 21.08 -1.69
N GLU A 74 -9.40 22.40 -1.86
CA GLU A 74 -10.49 23.35 -2.10
C GLU A 74 -11.32 23.00 -3.33
N ASN A 75 -10.73 22.36 -4.34
CA ASN A 75 -11.45 21.97 -5.56
C ASN A 75 -12.41 20.79 -5.35
N LYS A 76 -12.13 19.93 -4.36
CA LYS A 76 -12.88 18.69 -4.12
C LYS A 76 -13.59 18.65 -2.79
N ALA A 77 -13.45 19.70 -1.96
CA ALA A 77 -13.98 19.77 -0.60
C ALA A 77 -13.62 18.52 0.24
N MET A 78 -12.39 18.00 0.06
CA MET A 78 -11.90 16.84 0.79
C MET A 78 -10.72 17.23 1.67
N ALA A 79 -10.65 16.66 2.87
CA ALA A 79 -9.45 16.75 3.70
C ALA A 79 -8.35 15.87 3.10
N VAL A 80 -7.16 16.44 2.94
CA VAL A 80 -5.95 15.76 2.48
C VAL A 80 -5.04 15.56 3.70
N VAL A 81 -4.73 14.29 3.97
CA VAL A 81 -3.80 13.88 5.02
C VAL A 81 -2.48 13.52 4.37
N GLU A 82 -1.44 14.27 4.69
CA GLU A 82 -0.07 13.93 4.36
C GLU A 82 0.49 13.04 5.47
N MET A 83 1.01 11.88 5.09
CA MET A 83 1.59 10.90 6.00
C MET A 83 3.05 10.70 5.65
N LYS A 84 3.88 10.59 6.67
CA LYS A 84 5.31 10.31 6.56
C LYS A 84 5.54 8.87 7.01
N LEU A 85 6.06 8.04 6.11
CA LEU A 85 6.23 6.60 6.32
C LEU A 85 7.70 6.19 6.31
N LYS A 86 8.03 5.22 7.17
CA LYS A 86 9.37 4.62 7.28
C LYS A 86 9.71 3.84 6.01
N LYS A 87 10.97 3.91 5.57
CA LYS A 87 11.48 3.11 4.45
C LYS A 87 11.31 1.60 4.71
N GLY A 88 11.04 0.83 3.66
CA GLY A 88 10.80 -0.62 3.75
C GLY A 88 9.33 -0.97 3.98
N MET A 89 8.49 0.00 4.34
CA MET A 89 7.04 -0.19 4.35
C MET A 89 6.50 -0.21 2.92
N THR A 90 5.74 -1.27 2.58
CA THR A 90 5.08 -1.39 1.28
C THR A 90 3.58 -1.17 1.45
N VAL A 91 3.06 -0.13 0.80
CA VAL A 91 1.62 0.09 0.63
C VAL A 91 1.27 -0.34 -0.78
N TYR A 92 0.44 -1.37 -0.92
CA TYR A 92 0.00 -1.85 -2.23
C TYR A 92 -1.08 -0.93 -2.81
N ASP A 93 -1.16 -0.86 -4.14
CA ASP A 93 -2.13 -0.01 -4.86
C ASP A 93 -3.61 -0.32 -4.53
N ASP A 94 -3.90 -1.54 -4.07
CA ASP A 94 -5.23 -1.99 -3.64
C ASP A 94 -5.50 -1.74 -2.14
N SER A 95 -4.57 -1.10 -1.43
CA SER A 95 -4.72 -0.72 -0.02
C SER A 95 -5.58 0.53 0.10
N SER A 96 -6.50 0.52 1.07
CA SER A 96 -7.29 1.68 1.45
C SER A 96 -6.87 2.18 2.84
N ALA A 97 -6.71 3.49 2.98
CA ALA A 97 -6.49 4.13 4.27
C ALA A 97 -7.84 4.41 4.95
N ALA A 98 -7.95 4.09 6.24
CA ALA A 98 -9.12 4.35 7.06
C ALA A 98 -8.71 4.99 8.38
N ILE A 99 -9.45 6.01 8.83
CA ILE A 99 -9.28 6.56 10.17
C ILE A 99 -9.96 5.62 11.16
N LYS A 100 -9.19 5.14 12.14
CA LYS A 100 -9.67 4.26 13.21
C LYS A 100 -9.28 4.86 14.56
N THR A 101 -9.92 4.39 15.62
CA THR A 101 -9.61 4.83 16.99
C THR A 101 -8.38 4.08 17.50
N ALA A 102 -7.39 4.83 17.97
CA ALA A 102 -6.22 4.37 18.70
C ALA A 102 -6.57 4.30 20.19
N GLY A 103 -6.79 3.09 20.71
CA GLY A 103 -7.04 2.88 22.14
C GLY A 103 -8.42 3.35 22.65
N LEU A 104 -8.56 3.40 23.98
CA LEU A 104 -9.86 3.66 24.65
C LEU A 104 -10.22 5.15 24.77
N ILE A 105 -9.23 6.05 24.69
CA ILE A 105 -9.42 7.49 24.99
C ILE A 105 -9.98 8.25 23.78
N GLY A 106 -10.03 7.62 22.61
CA GLY A 106 -10.63 8.21 21.41
C GLY A 106 -9.62 8.85 20.45
N ASP A 107 -8.31 8.71 20.71
CA ASP A 107 -7.26 9.10 19.77
C ASP A 107 -7.51 8.47 18.40
N LYS A 108 -7.08 9.13 17.33
CA LYS A 108 -7.25 8.61 15.97
C LYS A 108 -5.92 8.25 15.35
N LEU A 109 -5.95 7.19 14.56
CA LEU A 109 -4.86 6.71 13.73
C LEU A 109 -5.32 6.52 12.29
N VAL A 110 -4.39 6.54 11.35
CA VAL A 110 -4.65 6.11 9.98
C VAL A 110 -4.23 4.65 9.85
N LYS A 111 -5.13 3.79 9.37
CA LYS A 111 -4.87 2.36 9.16
C LYS A 111 -5.01 2.00 7.70
N PHE A 112 -3.95 1.46 7.10
CA PHE A 112 -4.02 0.86 5.78
C PHE A 112 -4.52 -0.58 5.87
N VAL A 113 -5.52 -0.90 5.04
CA VAL A 113 -6.12 -2.24 4.94
C VAL A 113 -6.33 -2.61 3.47
N LEU A 114 -6.05 -3.86 3.12
CA LEU A 114 -6.41 -4.44 1.83
C LEU A 114 -7.90 -4.78 1.81
N LEU A 115 -8.75 -3.78 1.59
CA LEU A 115 -10.21 -3.97 1.61
C LEU A 115 -10.64 -5.00 0.57
N TYR A 116 -10.07 -4.94 -0.64
CA TYR A 116 -10.42 -5.85 -1.71
C TYR A 116 -10.00 -7.30 -1.40
N LYS A 117 -8.74 -7.51 -1.01
CA LYS A 117 -8.26 -8.85 -0.61
C LYS A 117 -9.03 -9.41 0.58
N LYS A 118 -9.38 -8.58 1.57
CA LYS A 118 -10.15 -9.00 2.74
C LYS A 118 -11.58 -9.39 2.36
N LEU A 119 -12.22 -8.63 1.47
CA LEU A 119 -13.54 -8.98 0.93
C LEU A 119 -13.50 -10.34 0.21
N LEU A 120 -12.54 -10.54 -0.69
CA LEU A 120 -12.38 -11.82 -1.40
C LEU A 120 -12.14 -12.97 -0.42
N LYS A 121 -11.24 -12.77 0.54
CA LYS A 121 -11.00 -13.78 1.58
C LYS A 121 -12.29 -14.12 2.32
N ASN A 122 -13.02 -13.14 2.85
CA ASN A 122 -14.24 -13.41 3.61
C ASN A 122 -15.38 -14.01 2.76
N THR A 123 -15.45 -13.66 1.47
CA THR A 123 -16.49 -14.16 0.57
C THR A 123 -16.25 -15.61 0.15
N TYR A 124 -14.99 -16.02 0.03
CA TYR A 124 -14.62 -17.31 -0.56
C TYR A 124 -13.87 -18.26 0.38
N ALA A 125 -13.35 -17.80 1.53
CA ALA A 125 -12.57 -18.65 2.46
C ALA A 125 -13.39 -19.84 2.95
N ASP A 126 -14.66 -19.63 3.31
CA ASP A 126 -15.52 -20.72 3.78
C ASP A 126 -15.72 -21.80 2.72
N ARG A 127 -15.75 -21.41 1.43
CA ARG A 127 -15.86 -22.35 0.29
C ARG A 127 -14.56 -23.11 0.03
N ILE A 128 -13.41 -22.51 0.33
CA ILE A 128 -12.11 -23.16 0.22
C ILE A 128 -11.90 -24.14 1.37
N VAL A 129 -12.38 -23.81 2.57
CA VAL A 129 -12.26 -24.66 3.77
C VAL A 129 -13.29 -25.79 3.75
N SER A 130 -14.44 -25.62 3.10
CA SER A 130 -15.45 -26.67 2.95
C SER A 130 -15.09 -27.76 1.93
N TYR A 131 -13.84 -27.80 1.44
CA TYR A 131 -13.38 -28.80 0.48
C TYR A 131 -13.27 -30.16 1.18
N ASN A 132 -14.06 -31.13 0.73
CA ASN A 132 -14.24 -32.39 1.44
C ASN A 132 -13.78 -33.63 0.66
N ASN A 133 -13.40 -33.50 -0.62
CA ASN A 133 -12.61 -34.46 -1.45
C ASN A 133 -12.82 -34.26 -2.97
N GLU A 134 -13.21 -33.07 -3.42
CA GLU A 134 -13.48 -32.80 -4.82
C GLU A 134 -12.20 -32.91 -5.67
N THR A 135 -12.30 -33.49 -6.88
CA THR A 135 -11.16 -33.60 -7.79
C THR A 135 -11.16 -32.43 -8.77
N ILE A 136 -10.06 -31.69 -8.84
CA ILE A 136 -9.85 -30.64 -9.84
C ILE A 136 -9.34 -31.29 -11.13
N GLN A 137 -10.12 -31.16 -12.21
CA GLN A 137 -9.69 -31.55 -13.55
C GLN A 137 -9.21 -30.32 -14.29
N PHE A 138 -7.95 -30.36 -14.74
CA PHE A 138 -7.38 -29.34 -15.61
C PHE A 138 -7.76 -29.64 -17.06
N GLY A 139 -8.32 -28.63 -17.73
CA GLY A 139 -8.69 -28.65 -19.13
C GLY A 139 -7.58 -28.07 -20.01
N LYS A 140 -7.96 -27.28 -21.01
CA LYS A 140 -7.01 -26.69 -21.95
C LYS A 140 -6.42 -25.38 -21.43
N GLU A 141 -5.22 -25.09 -21.91
CA GLU A 141 -4.66 -23.75 -21.85
C GLU A 141 -5.07 -22.97 -23.12
N ILE A 142 -5.70 -21.81 -22.92
CA ILE A 142 -6.15 -20.92 -23.99
C ILE A 142 -5.38 -19.60 -23.89
N VAL A 143 -4.46 -19.36 -24.82
CA VAL A 143 -3.73 -18.10 -24.88
C VAL A 143 -4.69 -16.96 -25.23
N LEU A 144 -4.85 -16.00 -24.32
CA LEU A 144 -5.71 -14.83 -24.54
C LEU A 144 -4.94 -13.70 -25.24
N LYS A 145 -3.69 -13.46 -24.81
CA LYS A 145 -2.74 -12.44 -25.33
C LYS A 145 -1.30 -12.90 -25.10
N ALA A 146 -0.32 -12.15 -25.62
CA ALA A 146 1.10 -12.47 -25.53
C ALA A 146 1.63 -12.81 -24.13
N ASN A 147 1.03 -12.27 -23.06
CA ASN A 147 1.44 -12.52 -21.67
C ASN A 147 0.28 -13.00 -20.77
N THR A 148 -0.85 -13.41 -21.34
CA THR A 148 -2.02 -13.85 -20.57
C THR A 148 -2.64 -15.10 -21.16
N THR A 149 -3.00 -16.04 -20.30
CA THR A 149 -3.58 -17.33 -20.68
C THR A 149 -4.77 -17.63 -19.77
N GLU A 150 -5.76 -18.37 -20.27
CA GLU A 150 -6.84 -18.93 -19.47
C GLU A 150 -6.61 -20.44 -19.34
N VAL A 151 -6.55 -20.92 -18.10
CA VAL A 151 -6.45 -22.35 -17.80
C VAL A 151 -7.84 -22.81 -17.40
N GLU A 152 -8.45 -23.65 -18.23
CA GLU A 152 -9.74 -24.25 -17.92
C GLU A 152 -9.60 -25.23 -16.75
N THR A 153 -10.50 -25.14 -15.77
CA THR A 153 -10.61 -26.19 -14.74
C THR A 153 -12.06 -26.50 -14.43
N ALA A 154 -12.30 -27.73 -13.99
CA ALA A 154 -13.59 -28.18 -13.52
C ALA A 154 -13.43 -28.87 -12.17
N ILE A 155 -14.23 -28.46 -11.20
CA ILE A 155 -14.35 -29.16 -9.92
C ILE A 155 -15.43 -30.23 -10.09
N LYS A 156 -15.02 -31.49 -9.96
CA LYS A 156 -15.94 -32.63 -9.93
C LYS A 156 -16.51 -32.78 -8.52
N THR A 157 -17.82 -32.66 -8.39
CA THR A 157 -18.55 -32.98 -7.15
C THR A 157 -19.49 -34.14 -7.39
N ASP A 158 -20.03 -34.73 -6.31
CA ASP A 158 -21.02 -35.82 -6.41
C ASP A 158 -22.34 -35.39 -7.05
N THR A 159 -22.60 -34.08 -7.11
CA THR A 159 -23.91 -33.52 -7.51
C THR A 159 -23.88 -32.76 -8.83
N ALA A 160 -22.78 -32.07 -9.12
CA ALA A 160 -22.60 -31.32 -10.35
C ALA A 160 -21.12 -30.98 -10.58
N ASP A 161 -20.75 -30.83 -11.84
CA ASP A 161 -19.45 -30.27 -12.20
C ASP A 161 -19.54 -28.75 -12.20
N VAL A 162 -18.56 -28.09 -11.59
CA VAL A 162 -18.48 -26.63 -11.56
C VAL A 162 -17.25 -26.18 -12.35
N SER A 163 -17.46 -25.38 -13.40
CA SER A 163 -16.39 -24.80 -14.19
C SER A 163 -15.78 -23.58 -13.50
N ILE A 164 -14.47 -23.63 -13.28
CA ILE A 164 -13.69 -22.55 -12.67
C ILE A 164 -12.43 -22.33 -13.51
N ASN A 165 -12.44 -21.37 -14.43
CA ASN A 165 -11.28 -21.07 -15.26
C ASN A 165 -10.41 -20.00 -14.59
N TYR A 166 -9.09 -20.19 -14.65
CA TYR A 166 -8.12 -19.24 -14.10
C TYR A 166 -7.49 -18.45 -15.23
N ARG A 167 -7.68 -17.12 -15.24
CA ARG A 167 -6.93 -16.25 -16.13
C ARG A 167 -5.63 -15.84 -15.46
N MET A 168 -4.52 -16.23 -16.07
CA MET A 168 -3.18 -16.02 -15.58
C MET A 168 -2.46 -14.99 -16.44
N MET A 169 -1.57 -14.23 -15.82
CA MET A 169 -0.66 -13.31 -16.49
C MET A 169 0.77 -13.60 -16.08
N GLN A 170 1.69 -13.47 -17.03
CA GLN A 170 3.11 -13.59 -16.75
C GLN A 170 3.67 -12.22 -16.32
N LYS A 171 4.27 -12.18 -15.13
CA LYS A 171 4.91 -10.99 -14.58
C LYS A 171 6.17 -11.40 -13.82
N ASP A 172 7.29 -10.75 -14.12
CA ASP A 172 8.61 -11.03 -13.51
C ASP A 172 9.06 -12.50 -13.67
N GLY A 173 8.76 -13.12 -14.82
CA GLY A 173 9.05 -14.52 -15.10
C GLY A 173 8.14 -15.54 -14.39
N ALA A 174 7.18 -15.09 -13.57
CA ALA A 174 6.24 -15.93 -12.86
C ALA A 174 4.80 -15.76 -13.37
N TRP A 175 4.05 -16.86 -13.40
CA TRP A 175 2.61 -16.83 -13.67
C TRP A 175 1.84 -16.43 -12.41
N ARG A 176 0.91 -15.49 -12.55
CA ARG A 176 0.03 -15.03 -11.47
C ARG A 176 -1.40 -15.05 -11.96
N VAL A 177 -2.31 -15.66 -11.18
CA VAL A 177 -3.75 -15.57 -11.44
C VAL A 177 -4.18 -14.12 -11.21
N TYR A 178 -4.82 -13.52 -12.21
CA TYR A 178 -5.36 -12.17 -12.09
C TYR A 178 -6.88 -12.14 -12.11
N ASP A 179 -7.56 -13.14 -12.68
CA ASP A 179 -9.02 -13.23 -12.69
C ASP A 179 -9.46 -14.70 -12.59
N VAL A 180 -10.65 -14.92 -12.03
CA VAL A 180 -11.30 -16.23 -11.93
C VAL A 180 -12.65 -16.14 -12.62
N VAL A 181 -12.93 -17.09 -13.50
CA VAL A 181 -14.18 -17.19 -14.26
C VAL A 181 -14.94 -18.40 -13.75
N ILE A 182 -16.05 -18.18 -13.07
CA ILE A 182 -16.89 -19.25 -12.52
C ILE A 182 -18.14 -19.33 -13.38
N GLU A 183 -18.43 -20.49 -13.95
CA GLU A 183 -19.61 -20.69 -14.82
C GLU A 183 -19.71 -19.62 -15.93
N GLY A 184 -18.57 -19.29 -16.54
CA GLY A 184 -18.46 -18.26 -17.59
C GLY A 184 -18.50 -16.80 -17.08
N VAL A 185 -18.66 -16.57 -15.78
CA VAL A 185 -18.72 -15.22 -15.19
C VAL A 185 -17.38 -14.83 -14.58
N SER A 186 -16.72 -13.84 -15.18
CA SER A 186 -15.51 -13.22 -14.62
C SER A 186 -15.83 -12.46 -13.33
N LEU A 187 -15.12 -12.80 -12.26
CA LEU A 187 -15.25 -12.12 -10.97
C LEU A 187 -14.84 -10.65 -11.10
N ILE A 188 -13.72 -10.34 -11.75
CA ILE A 188 -13.29 -8.95 -11.94
C ILE A 188 -14.36 -8.13 -12.68
N ASN A 189 -14.87 -8.65 -13.80
CA ASN A 189 -15.88 -7.92 -14.58
C ASN A 189 -17.19 -7.74 -13.80
N ASN A 190 -17.58 -8.76 -13.03
CA ASN A 190 -18.74 -8.68 -12.16
C ASN A 190 -18.59 -7.57 -11.11
N TYR A 191 -17.48 -7.56 -10.35
CA TYR A 191 -17.22 -6.52 -9.35
C TYR A 191 -17.05 -5.12 -9.98
N ARG A 192 -16.36 -5.00 -11.12
CA ARG A 192 -16.24 -3.72 -11.84
C ARG A 192 -17.60 -3.15 -12.23
N THR A 193 -18.51 -4.02 -12.69
CA THR A 193 -19.86 -3.60 -13.07
C THR A 193 -20.63 -3.12 -11.84
N GLN A 194 -20.60 -3.87 -10.74
CA GLN A 194 -21.21 -3.46 -9.47
C GLN A 194 -20.65 -2.13 -8.96
N PHE A 195 -19.33 -1.94 -8.99
CA PHE A 195 -18.71 -0.69 -8.52
C PHE A 195 -19.10 0.49 -9.40
N ARG A 196 -19.18 0.31 -10.72
CA ARG A 196 -19.63 1.37 -11.63
C ARG A 196 -21.09 1.76 -11.38
N GLU A 197 -21.97 0.80 -11.14
CA GLU A 197 -23.37 1.08 -10.78
C GLU A 197 -23.50 1.81 -9.45
N ILE A 198 -22.71 1.42 -8.44
CA ILE A 198 -22.67 2.13 -7.16
C ILE A 198 -22.17 3.56 -7.37
N LEU A 199 -21.06 3.75 -8.08
CA LEU A 199 -20.47 5.06 -8.35
C LEU A 199 -21.33 5.95 -9.25
N ALA A 200 -22.23 5.38 -10.06
CA ALA A 200 -23.19 6.17 -10.83
C ALA A 200 -24.19 6.89 -9.91
N ASN A 201 -24.47 6.31 -8.74
CA ASN A 201 -25.48 6.83 -7.79
C ASN A 201 -24.87 7.29 -6.46
N ASN A 202 -23.56 7.10 -6.23
CA ASN A 202 -22.88 7.37 -4.96
C ASN A 202 -21.50 7.98 -5.19
N THR A 203 -20.99 8.65 -4.16
CA THR A 203 -19.61 9.15 -4.17
C THR A 203 -18.61 8.00 -3.96
N PRO A 204 -17.33 8.17 -4.34
CA PRO A 204 -16.27 7.22 -4.00
C PRO A 204 -16.19 6.89 -2.51
N ALA A 205 -16.50 7.85 -1.63
CA ALA A 205 -16.58 7.63 -0.18
C ALA A 205 -17.74 6.69 0.19
N GLY A 206 -18.91 6.82 -0.46
CA GLY A 206 -20.05 5.92 -0.26
C GLY A 206 -19.75 4.49 -0.69
N LEU A 207 -19.03 4.29 -1.79
CA LEU A 207 -18.55 2.96 -2.19
C LEU A 207 -17.63 2.34 -1.11
N ILE A 208 -16.69 3.12 -0.56
CA ILE A 208 -15.80 2.65 0.52
C ILE A 208 -16.61 2.25 1.76
N GLU A 209 -17.66 2.98 2.11
CA GLU A 209 -18.53 2.64 3.23
C GLU A 209 -19.30 1.32 2.99
N ILE A 210 -19.84 1.12 1.79
CA ILE A 210 -20.48 -0.14 1.39
C ILE A 210 -19.50 -1.31 1.47
N LEU A 211 -18.27 -1.12 1.00
CA LEU A 211 -17.22 -2.14 1.08
C LEU A 211 -16.85 -2.45 2.53
N LYS A 212 -16.77 -1.44 3.41
CA LYS A 212 -16.52 -1.65 4.84
C LYS A 212 -17.64 -2.49 5.48
N LYS A 213 -18.91 -2.16 5.22
CA LYS A 213 -20.06 -2.91 5.74
C LYS A 213 -20.12 -4.36 5.29
N LYS A 214 -19.59 -4.70 4.11
CA LYS A 214 -19.51 -6.09 3.61
C LYS A 214 -18.34 -6.88 4.20
N VAL A 215 -17.39 -6.22 4.86
CA VAL A 215 -16.14 -6.80 5.36
C VAL A 215 -16.09 -6.88 6.89
N GLU A 216 -16.86 -6.04 7.58
CA GLU A 216 -17.17 -6.13 9.01
C GLU A 216 -18.24 -7.19 9.27
#